data_AF-A0A9W9ZU82-F1
#
_entry.id   AF-A0A9W9ZU82-F1
#
_cell.length_a   1.000
_cell.length_b   1.000
_cell.length_c   1.000
_cell.angle_alpha   90.00
_cell.angle_beta   90.00
_cell.angle_gamma   90.00
#
_symmetry.space_group_name_H-M   'P 1'
#
loop_
_entity.id
_entity.type
_entity.pdbx_description
1 polymer ?
#
loop_
_entity_poly.entity_id
_entity_poly.type
_entity_poly.pdbx_seq_one_letter_code
_entity_poly.pdbx_strand_id
1 'polypeptide(L)'
;RQRHLSEARRKVLLDRQVKELVEFFTIKSVHDGELQGRTSGSLAWRLLRGETKQQAEEEKHEPYIYKPTDEEIKEKRLRICFNCIMNKYLRGYDRKLDLSGWQSRVAAYSSISRKVEQDWKM
;
A
#
# COMPACT_ATOMS: atom_id res chain seq x y z
N ARG A 1 -7.71 33.23 26.36
CA ARG A 1 -8.16 32.68 25.06
C ARG A 1 -9.61 33.04 24.67
N GLN A 2 -10.43 33.71 25.50
CA GLN A 2 -11.84 34.02 25.17
C GLN A 2 -12.21 35.52 25.34
N ARG A 3 -11.22 36.43 25.26
CA ARG A 3 -11.41 37.86 25.59
C ARG A 3 -12.33 38.59 24.58
N HIS A 4 -12.30 38.21 23.30
CA HIS A 4 -13.07 38.83 22.22
C HIS A 4 -14.42 38.16 21.91
N LEU A 5 -14.93 37.28 22.78
CA LEU A 5 -16.22 36.63 22.58
C LEU A 5 -17.34 37.39 23.28
N SER A 6 -18.56 37.32 22.74
CA SER A 6 -19.74 37.83 23.42
C SER A 6 -20.00 37.06 24.72
N GLU A 7 -20.67 37.71 25.67
CA GLU A 7 -20.99 37.10 26.96
C GLU A 7 -21.86 35.83 26.79
N ALA A 8 -22.85 35.88 25.89
CA ALA A 8 -23.66 34.73 25.53
C ALA A 8 -22.83 33.54 25.04
N ARG A 9 -21.81 33.79 24.17
CA ARG A 9 -20.94 32.72 23.68
C ARG A 9 -20.03 32.17 24.76
N ARG A 10 -19.54 33.00 25.67
CA ARG A 10 -18.74 32.56 26.82
C ARG A 10 -19.53 31.64 27.75
N LYS A 11 -20.80 31.97 28.02
CA LYS A 11 -21.68 31.13 28.86
C LYS A 11 -21.90 29.74 28.27
N VAL A 12 -22.13 29.65 26.95
CA VAL A 12 -22.28 28.36 26.24
C VAL A 12 -20.98 27.54 26.29
N LEU A 13 -19.83 28.17 26.09
CA LEU A 13 -18.55 27.46 26.13
C LEU A 13 -18.21 26.94 27.53
N LEU A 14 -18.57 27.69 28.57
CA LEU A 14 -18.35 27.27 29.95
C LEU A 14 -19.24 26.08 30.32
N ASP A 15 -20.51 26.10 29.92
CA ASP A 15 -21.43 24.96 30.07
C ASP A 15 -20.91 23.71 29.34
N ARG A 16 -20.43 23.87 28.10
CA ARG A 16 -19.83 22.76 27.34
C ARG A 16 -18.58 22.21 28.01
N GLN A 17 -17.71 23.08 28.51
CA GLN A 17 -16.47 22.67 29.17
C GLN A 17 -16.77 21.87 30.45
N VAL A 18 -17.77 22.27 31.23
CA VAL A 18 -18.20 21.52 32.41
C VAL A 18 -18.73 20.14 31.99
N LYS A 19 -19.56 20.06 30.95
CA LYS A 19 -20.07 18.78 30.41
C LYS A 19 -18.94 17.86 29.93
N GLU A 20 -17.99 18.39 29.18
CA GLU A 20 -16.82 17.64 28.70
C GLU A 20 -15.97 17.12 29.87
N LEU A 21 -15.72 17.94 30.90
CA LEU A 21 -14.98 17.52 32.09
C LEU A 21 -15.72 16.40 32.83
N VAL A 22 -17.03 16.52 33.02
CA VAL A 22 -17.85 15.45 33.62
C VAL A 22 -17.75 14.19 32.77
N GLU A 23 -17.87 14.28 31.44
CA GLU A 23 -17.71 13.13 30.54
C GLU A 23 -16.33 12.46 30.69
N PHE A 24 -15.25 13.23 30.84
CA PHE A 24 -13.90 12.67 31.03
C PHE A 24 -13.72 11.93 32.35
N PHE A 25 -14.40 12.36 33.42
CA PHE A 25 -14.39 11.66 34.70
C PHE A 25 -15.37 10.49 34.75
N THR A 26 -16.27 10.37 33.77
CA THR A 26 -17.25 9.30 33.71
C THR A 26 -16.71 8.15 32.87
N ILE A 27 -16.41 7.01 33.53
CA ILE A 27 -16.02 5.79 32.81
C ILE A 27 -17.23 5.31 32.00
N LYS A 28 -17.13 5.33 30.67
CA LYS A 28 -18.17 4.79 29.79
C LYS A 28 -18.24 3.27 29.96
N SER A 29 -19.46 2.74 30.12
CA SER A 29 -19.72 1.31 30.03
C SER A 29 -19.66 0.88 28.56
N VAL A 30 -18.66 0.09 28.21
CA VAL A 30 -18.47 -0.44 26.85
C VAL A 30 -19.48 -1.58 26.63
N HIS A 31 -20.28 -1.50 25.58
CA HIS A 31 -21.14 -2.63 25.18
C HIS A 31 -20.29 -3.68 24.44
N ASP A 32 -20.68 -4.96 24.45
CA ASP A 32 -19.86 -6.06 23.87
C ASP A 32 -19.46 -5.86 22.40
N GLY A 33 -20.21 -5.05 21.63
CA GLY A 33 -19.87 -4.66 20.25
C GLY A 33 -18.86 -3.52 20.11
N GLU A 34 -18.61 -2.75 21.17
CA GLU A 34 -17.70 -1.59 21.20
C GLU A 34 -16.31 -1.95 21.77
N LEU A 35 -16.16 -3.17 22.31
CA LEU A 35 -14.86 -3.74 22.71
C LEU A 35 -13.96 -4.05 21.51
N GLN A 36 -14.50 -3.98 20.28
CA GLN A 36 -13.69 -4.04 19.07
C GLN A 36 -12.93 -2.72 18.90
N GLY A 37 -11.74 -2.66 19.50
CA GLY A 37 -10.74 -1.68 19.12
C GLY A 37 -10.39 -1.78 17.64
N ARG A 38 -9.46 -0.94 17.18
CA ARG A 38 -8.94 -0.96 15.80
C ARG A 38 -8.43 -2.36 15.45
N THR A 39 -9.17 -3.11 14.66
CA THR A 39 -8.75 -4.41 14.10
C THR A 39 -7.77 -4.24 12.94
N SER A 40 -7.28 -3.01 12.71
CA SER A 40 -6.24 -2.71 11.73
C SER A 40 -4.94 -3.38 12.14
N GLY A 41 -4.72 -4.60 11.65
CA GLY A 41 -3.59 -5.46 12.00
C GLY A 41 -3.99 -6.91 12.33
N SER A 42 -5.27 -7.21 12.47
CA SER A 42 -5.74 -8.59 12.65
C SER A 42 -5.34 -9.47 11.47
N LEU A 43 -5.17 -10.77 11.71
CA LEU A 43 -4.83 -11.72 10.64
C LEU A 43 -5.83 -11.66 9.48
N ALA A 44 -7.13 -11.57 9.79
CA ALA A 44 -8.18 -11.40 8.78
C ALA A 44 -8.00 -10.12 7.94
N TRP A 45 -7.63 -9.02 8.58
CA TRP A 45 -7.38 -7.74 7.91
C TRP A 45 -6.14 -7.78 7.00
N ARG A 46 -5.07 -8.45 7.45
CA ARG A 46 -3.86 -8.68 6.64
C ARG A 46 -4.11 -9.66 5.49
N LEU A 47 -4.89 -10.72 5.72
CA LEU A 47 -5.27 -11.69 4.69
C LEU A 47 -6.14 -11.06 3.60
N LEU A 48 -7.17 -10.30 3.96
CA LEU A 48 -8.06 -9.60 3.02
C LEU A 48 -7.30 -8.63 2.10
N ARG A 49 -6.20 -8.04 2.58
CA ARG A 49 -5.35 -7.16 1.78
C ARG A 49 -4.22 -7.85 1.02
N GLY A 50 -4.05 -9.16 1.20
CA GLY A 50 -2.90 -9.87 0.63
C GLY A 50 -1.57 -9.59 1.36
N GLU A 51 -1.63 -8.98 2.55
CA GLU A 51 -0.59 -8.78 3.58
C GLU A 51 0.25 -10.01 3.93
N THR A 52 -0.28 -11.19 3.59
CA THR A 52 0.13 -12.49 4.16
C THR A 52 0.41 -13.52 3.08
N LYS A 53 0.48 -13.12 1.80
CA LYS A 53 0.95 -14.04 0.75
C LYS A 53 2.34 -14.51 1.15
N GLN A 54 2.43 -15.84 1.29
CA GLN A 54 3.51 -16.51 1.99
C GLN A 54 4.87 -16.22 1.33
N GLN A 55 5.89 -16.09 2.19
CA GLN A 55 7.32 -16.19 1.84
C GLN A 55 7.65 -17.42 0.97
N ALA A 56 6.76 -18.42 0.89
CA ALA A 56 6.90 -19.61 0.06
C ALA A 56 7.04 -19.34 -1.45
N GLU A 57 6.52 -18.22 -1.97
CA GLU A 57 6.78 -17.81 -3.37
C GLU A 57 8.10 -17.02 -3.50
N GLU A 58 8.49 -16.24 -2.49
CA GLU A 58 9.77 -15.53 -2.45
C GLU A 58 10.96 -16.51 -2.37
N GLU A 59 10.79 -17.65 -1.68
CA GLU A 59 11.82 -18.70 -1.54
C GLU A 59 12.18 -19.43 -2.85
N LYS A 60 11.36 -19.31 -3.91
CA LYS A 60 11.62 -19.95 -5.23
C LYS A 60 12.03 -18.97 -6.33
N HIS A 61 12.29 -17.70 -5.99
CA HIS A 61 12.66 -16.72 -7.00
C HIS A 61 14.09 -16.94 -7.49
N GLU A 62 14.25 -17.35 -8.75
CA GLU A 62 15.55 -17.43 -9.41
C GLU A 62 15.98 -16.03 -9.89
N PRO A 63 17.11 -15.49 -9.41
CA PRO A 63 17.56 -14.15 -9.76
C PRO A 63 17.89 -14.07 -11.25
N TYR A 64 17.27 -13.12 -11.96
CA TYR A 64 17.52 -12.95 -13.39
C TYR A 64 18.54 -11.85 -13.68
N ILE A 65 19.55 -12.16 -14.49
CA ILE A 65 20.56 -11.22 -14.97
C ILE A 65 20.51 -11.16 -16.49
N TYR A 66 20.30 -9.95 -17.03
CA TYR A 66 20.33 -9.72 -18.47
C TYR A 66 21.75 -9.89 -19.02
N LYS A 67 21.92 -10.85 -19.93
CA LYS A 67 23.13 -10.99 -20.75
C LYS A 67 22.87 -10.40 -22.13
N PRO A 68 23.68 -9.43 -22.60
CA PRO A 68 23.55 -8.88 -23.94
C PRO A 68 23.60 -9.98 -25.01
N THR A 69 22.78 -9.86 -26.06
CA THR A 69 22.86 -10.74 -27.23
C THR A 69 24.00 -10.30 -28.15
N ASP A 70 24.41 -11.17 -29.08
CA ASP A 70 25.49 -10.84 -30.04
C ASP A 70 25.14 -9.61 -30.89
N GLU A 71 23.87 -9.44 -31.24
CA GLU A 71 23.35 -8.25 -31.93
C GLU A 71 23.51 -6.98 -31.08
N GLU A 72 23.11 -7.04 -29.80
CA GLU A 72 23.23 -5.90 -28.87
C GLU A 72 24.69 -5.55 -28.56
N ILE A 73 25.59 -6.55 -28.54
CA ILE A 73 27.04 -6.34 -28.41
C ILE A 73 27.58 -5.65 -29.66
N LYS A 74 27.18 -6.09 -30.86
CA LYS A 74 27.58 -5.49 -32.12
C LYS A 74 27.10 -4.04 -32.24
N GLU A 75 25.85 -3.77 -31.85
CA GLU A 75 25.26 -2.44 -31.82
C GLU A 75 25.73 -1.58 -30.64
N LYS A 76 26.45 -2.17 -29.68
CA LYS A 76 26.89 -1.56 -28.42
C LYS A 76 25.74 -0.92 -27.64
N ARG A 77 24.56 -1.53 -27.69
CA ARG A 77 23.33 -0.98 -27.11
C ARG A 77 22.41 -2.09 -26.62
N LEU A 78 22.06 -2.04 -25.34
CA LEU A 78 21.04 -2.88 -24.70
C LEU A 78 19.81 -2.03 -24.39
N ARG A 79 18.63 -2.44 -24.86
CA ARG A 79 17.36 -1.75 -24.60
C ARG A 79 16.35 -2.71 -23.99
N ILE A 80 15.89 -2.37 -22.79
CA ILE A 80 14.87 -3.12 -22.04
C ILE A 80 13.80 -2.12 -21.60
N CYS A 81 12.53 -2.49 -21.73
CA CYS A 81 11.41 -1.70 -21.26
C CYS A 81 10.42 -2.63 -20.54
N PHE A 82 9.78 -2.14 -19.49
CA PHE A 82 8.69 -2.85 -18.81
C PHE A 82 7.38 -2.08 -19.00
N ASN A 83 6.31 -2.79 -19.34
CA ASN A 83 4.97 -2.24 -19.43
C ASN A 83 4.14 -2.75 -18.24
N CYS A 84 3.77 -1.86 -17.32
CA CYS A 84 3.01 -2.17 -16.10
C CYS A 84 1.55 -2.54 -16.36
N ILE A 85 0.93 -1.97 -17.41
CA ILE A 85 -0.45 -2.26 -17.81
C ILE A 85 -0.52 -3.69 -18.33
N MET A 86 0.36 -4.04 -19.26
CA MET A 86 0.43 -5.39 -19.84
C MET A 86 1.09 -6.41 -18.92
N ASN A 87 1.84 -5.94 -17.91
CA ASN A 87 2.68 -6.75 -17.02
C ASN A 87 3.72 -7.58 -17.80
N LYS A 88 4.46 -6.94 -18.72
CA LYS A 88 5.41 -7.61 -19.63
C LYS A 88 6.69 -6.81 -19.86
N TYR A 89 7.79 -7.55 -20.06
CA TYR A 89 9.05 -6.99 -20.51
C TYR A 89 9.14 -6.99 -22.05
N LEU A 90 9.76 -5.95 -22.59
CA LEU A 90 10.01 -5.73 -24.00
C LEU A 90 11.51 -5.53 -24.17
N ARG A 91 12.13 -6.30 -25.08
CA ARG A 91 13.57 -6.22 -25.35
C ARG A 91 13.85 -5.87 -26.81
N GLY A 92 14.89 -5.06 -27.03
CA GLY A 92 15.33 -4.64 -28.35
C GLY A 92 14.47 -3.56 -29.00
N TYR A 93 14.77 -3.25 -30.26
CA TYR A 93 14.07 -2.21 -31.04
C TYR A 93 12.64 -2.64 -31.43
N ASP A 94 12.49 -3.88 -31.88
CA ASP A 94 11.22 -4.49 -32.26
C ASP A 94 10.29 -4.76 -31.06
N ARG A 95 10.74 -4.45 -29.84
CA ARG A 95 10.00 -4.70 -28.59
C ARG A 95 9.49 -6.15 -28.54
N LYS A 96 10.37 -7.10 -28.89
CA LYS A 96 10.03 -8.52 -28.82
C LYS A 96 9.60 -8.82 -27.39
N LEU A 97 8.41 -9.39 -27.25
CA LEU A 97 7.79 -9.72 -25.97
C LEU A 97 8.61 -10.82 -25.32
N ASP A 98 9.26 -10.47 -24.22
CA ASP A 98 10.28 -11.30 -23.59
C ASP A 98 9.60 -12.34 -22.70
N LEU A 99 8.81 -11.91 -21.69
CA LEU A 99 7.99 -12.75 -20.81
C LEU A 99 6.88 -11.97 -20.10
N SER A 100 5.89 -12.71 -19.57
CA SER A 100 4.80 -12.20 -18.72
C SER A 100 5.13 -12.27 -17.23
N GLY A 101 4.78 -11.21 -16.50
CA GLY A 101 4.98 -11.10 -15.05
C GLY A 101 6.19 -10.25 -14.70
N TRP A 102 5.98 -9.21 -13.89
CA TRP A 102 7.05 -8.33 -13.40
C TRP A 102 8.14 -9.11 -12.67
N GLN A 103 7.78 -10.13 -11.88
CA GLN A 103 8.75 -10.91 -11.09
C GLN A 103 9.73 -11.73 -11.94
N SER A 104 9.40 -12.04 -13.20
CA SER A 104 10.17 -12.98 -14.04
C SER A 104 11.58 -12.53 -14.43
N ARG A 105 11.86 -11.22 -14.38
CA ARG A 105 13.13 -10.63 -14.83
C ARG A 105 13.80 -9.77 -13.75
N VAL A 106 13.35 -9.86 -12.50
CA VAL A 106 13.93 -9.11 -11.38
C VAL A 106 15.14 -9.87 -10.84
N ALA A 107 16.20 -9.13 -10.49
CA ALA A 107 17.36 -9.71 -9.82
C ALA A 107 16.98 -10.23 -8.42
N ALA A 108 16.30 -9.40 -7.62
CA ALA A 108 15.74 -9.78 -6.33
C ALA A 108 14.58 -8.84 -5.97
N TYR A 109 13.62 -9.33 -5.19
CA TYR A 109 12.57 -8.50 -4.60
C TYR A 109 12.18 -9.08 -3.24
N SER A 110 11.65 -8.23 -2.37
CA SER A 110 11.03 -8.65 -1.12
C SER A 110 9.87 -7.72 -0.82
N SER A 111 8.73 -8.28 -0.41
CA SER A 111 7.55 -7.50 -0.04
C SER A 111 7.05 -6.56 -1.16
N ILE A 112 7.23 -6.95 -2.42
CA ILE A 112 6.73 -6.19 -3.59
C ILE A 112 5.57 -6.96 -4.22
N SER A 113 4.52 -6.24 -4.58
CA SER A 113 3.39 -6.80 -5.32
C SER A 113 2.85 -5.81 -6.35
N ARG A 114 2.28 -6.34 -7.44
CA ARG A 114 1.57 -5.53 -8.43
C ARG A 114 0.13 -5.30 -7.96
N LYS A 115 -0.20 -4.05 -7.68
CA LYS A 115 -1.56 -3.60 -7.36
C LYS A 115 -2.30 -3.15 -8.62
N VAL A 116 -3.60 -3.42 -8.68
CA VAL A 116 -4.53 -2.85 -9.65
C VAL A 116 -5.69 -2.25 -8.88
N GLU A 117 -6.00 -0.99 -9.14
CA GLU A 117 -7.09 -0.23 -8.54
C GLU A 117 -8.17 -0.02 -9.59
N GLN A 118 -9.16 -0.91 -9.59
CA GLN A 118 -10.21 -0.96 -10.62
C GLN A 118 -11.12 0.27 -10.58
N ASP A 119 -11.31 0.85 -9.41
CA ASP A 119 -12.06 2.08 -9.15
C ASP A 119 -11.39 3.30 -9.79
N TRP A 120 -10.06 3.37 -9.70
CA TRP A 120 -9.27 4.48 -10.26
C TRP A 120 -8.73 4.22 -11.67
N LYS A 121 -8.92 3.00 -12.20
CA LYS A 121 -8.32 2.52 -13.45
C LYS A 121 -6.79 2.66 -13.45
N MET A 122 -6.17 2.36 -12.30
CA MET A 122 -4.72 2.44 -12.07
C MET A 122 -4.08 1.06 -11.92
#